data_AF-A0A5C6U1C7-F1
#
_entry.id   AF-A0A5C6U1C7-F1
#
_cell.length_a   1.000
_cell.length_b   1.000
_cell.length_c   1.000
_cell.angle_alpha   90.00
_cell.angle_beta   90.00
_cell.angle_gamma   90.00
#
_symmetry.space_group_name_H-M   'P 1'
#
loop_
_entity.id
_entity.type
_entity.pdbx_description
1 polymer ?
#
loop_
_entity_poly.entity_id
_entity_poly.type
_entity_poly.pdbx_seq_one_letter_code
_entity_poly.pdbx_strand_id
1 'polypeptide(L)'
;MVRQAVQARLNADGAARSDWVYVNHFAQPDRPLALQLPAGRGTALREDMKALVRDTRTMVRTMFESEEYALELERIEGEFKQRAERAFVEIGHEAQRRGLVVVRTPVGFTVAPRKGDEVLPPEEFEALPAEQRLELQKAMAEVQERLGRALRASMRLRKEHADRVRELNRSMTRVAADHALEDIRERHADLPRVAAWLDAVAADMVEHADDFRAPAEDDEGNGAGERGDLTRYEVNLLFDATASSDDALVEADLPTVPNLVGRVDHLARFGMLMTDFRLIKGGLLHRANGGHLMIDAVKLLSQPFAGPR
;
A
#
# COMPACT_ATOMS: atom_id res chain seq x y z
N MET A 1 8.69 -51.93 -16.05
CA MET A 1 9.53 -52.65 -15.06
C MET A 1 10.22 -51.72 -14.08
N VAL A 2 11.02 -50.72 -14.51
CA VAL A 2 11.73 -49.80 -13.59
C VAL A 2 10.77 -49.02 -12.68
N ARG A 3 9.70 -48.42 -13.22
CA ARG A 3 8.68 -47.70 -12.43
C ARG A 3 8.07 -48.57 -11.32
N GLN A 4 7.63 -49.79 -11.63
CA GLN A 4 7.03 -50.70 -10.65
C GLN A 4 8.03 -51.16 -9.58
N ALA A 5 9.29 -51.39 -9.94
CA ALA A 5 10.33 -51.77 -9.00
C ALA A 5 10.72 -50.60 -8.05
N VAL A 6 10.72 -49.37 -8.58
CA VAL A 6 10.95 -48.15 -7.82
C VAL A 6 9.75 -47.89 -6.90
N GLN A 7 8.52 -47.84 -7.42
CA GLN A 7 7.30 -47.64 -6.62
C GLN A 7 7.18 -48.65 -5.46
N ALA A 8 7.48 -49.93 -5.70
CA ALA A 8 7.43 -50.96 -4.67
C ALA A 8 8.44 -50.76 -3.53
N ARG A 9 9.55 -50.04 -3.78
CA ARG A 9 10.61 -49.77 -2.81
C ARG A 9 10.44 -48.43 -2.09
N LEU A 10 9.71 -47.48 -2.69
CA LEU A 10 9.53 -46.13 -2.16
C LEU A 10 8.42 -45.99 -1.12
N ASN A 11 7.50 -46.94 -1.04
CA ASN A 11 6.37 -46.94 -0.07
C ASN A 11 6.81 -47.03 1.40
N ALA A 12 8.11 -47.15 1.70
CA ALA A 12 8.65 -47.26 3.05
C ALA A 12 9.44 -46.03 3.56
N ASP A 13 9.88 -45.11 2.67
CA ASP A 13 10.88 -44.06 2.99
C ASP A 13 10.44 -42.62 2.66
N GLY A 14 9.18 -42.37 2.28
CA GLY A 14 8.70 -41.02 1.95
C GLY A 14 8.55 -40.09 3.16
N ALA A 15 9.06 -38.86 3.06
CA ALA A 15 8.83 -37.82 4.07
C ALA A 15 7.41 -37.26 3.95
N ALA A 16 6.83 -36.77 5.06
CA ALA A 16 5.52 -36.12 5.03
C ALA A 16 5.52 -34.94 4.04
N ARG A 17 4.60 -34.97 3.08
CA ARG A 17 4.47 -33.92 2.07
C ARG A 17 3.96 -32.63 2.73
N SER A 18 4.44 -31.51 2.22
CA SER A 18 4.05 -30.17 2.69
C SER A 18 3.42 -29.39 1.55
N ASP A 19 2.52 -28.49 1.88
CA ASP A 19 2.10 -27.44 0.95
C ASP A 19 3.23 -26.41 0.82
N TRP A 20 3.41 -25.90 -0.39
CA TRP A 20 4.34 -24.81 -0.66
C TRP A 20 3.58 -23.62 -1.21
N VAL A 21 3.67 -22.50 -0.49
CA VAL A 21 3.08 -21.22 -0.91
C VAL A 21 4.15 -20.16 -1.06
N TYR A 22 3.95 -19.27 -2.03
CA TYR A 22 4.68 -18.02 -2.14
C TYR A 22 3.74 -16.87 -1.76
N VAL A 23 4.23 -15.98 -0.91
CA VAL A 23 3.50 -14.79 -0.47
C VAL A 23 4.36 -13.55 -0.66
N ASN A 24 3.73 -12.38 -0.73
CA ASN A 24 4.44 -11.13 -0.87
C ASN A 24 5.36 -10.86 0.33
N HIS A 25 6.50 -10.23 0.06
CA HIS A 25 7.40 -9.69 1.07
C HIS A 25 7.29 -8.16 1.07
N PHE A 26 6.43 -7.60 1.92
CA PHE A 26 6.07 -6.18 1.88
C PHE A 26 7.27 -5.20 1.91
N ALA A 27 8.35 -5.53 2.62
CA ALA A 27 9.56 -4.70 2.65
C ALA A 27 10.52 -4.88 1.44
N GLN A 28 10.39 -5.98 0.68
CA GLN A 28 11.22 -6.32 -0.48
C GLN A 28 10.34 -7.07 -1.50
N PRO A 29 9.42 -6.39 -2.21
CA PRO A 29 8.41 -7.06 -3.07
C PRO A 29 9.00 -7.92 -4.19
N ASP A 30 10.26 -7.67 -4.58
CA ASP A 30 11.04 -8.46 -5.54
C ASP A 30 11.56 -9.80 -4.97
N ARG A 31 11.41 -10.03 -3.67
CA ARG A 31 11.87 -11.22 -2.94
C ARG A 31 10.75 -11.88 -2.14
N PRO A 32 9.81 -12.56 -2.82
CA PRO A 32 8.69 -13.19 -2.14
C PRO A 32 9.12 -14.28 -1.15
N LEU A 33 8.30 -14.47 -0.13
CA LEU A 33 8.53 -15.45 0.92
C LEU A 33 7.97 -16.82 0.51
N ALA A 34 8.82 -17.84 0.53
CA ALA A 34 8.39 -19.23 0.41
C ALA A 34 8.06 -19.81 1.79
N LEU A 35 6.81 -20.23 2.00
CA LEU A 35 6.35 -20.85 3.24
C LEU A 35 6.05 -22.34 3.00
N GLN A 36 6.66 -23.18 3.82
CA GLN A 36 6.36 -24.61 3.89
C GLN A 36 5.30 -24.83 4.96
N LEU A 37 4.18 -25.43 4.58
CA LEU A 37 3.03 -25.60 5.46
C LEU A 37 2.64 -27.09 5.54
N PRO A 38 2.01 -27.56 6.63
CA PRO A 38 1.44 -28.91 6.66
C PRO A 38 0.41 -29.10 5.52
N ALA A 39 0.19 -30.35 5.12
CA ALA A 39 -0.72 -30.68 4.04
C ALA A 39 -2.12 -30.06 4.24
N GLY A 40 -2.62 -29.37 3.22
CA GLY A 40 -3.95 -28.72 3.20
C GLY A 40 -3.97 -27.33 3.83
N ARG A 41 -2.92 -26.94 4.57
CA ARG A 41 -2.85 -25.64 5.26
C ARG A 41 -2.56 -24.49 4.30
N GLY A 42 -1.90 -24.75 3.16
CA GLY A 42 -1.70 -23.76 2.11
C GLY A 42 -2.99 -23.41 1.37
N THR A 43 -3.84 -24.40 1.10
CA THR A 43 -5.18 -24.18 0.56
C THR A 43 -6.05 -23.39 1.55
N ALA A 44 -6.05 -23.78 2.83
CA ALA A 44 -6.77 -23.05 3.87
C ALA A 44 -6.32 -21.58 3.96
N LEU A 45 -5.00 -21.34 4.07
CA LEU A 45 -4.44 -19.98 4.12
C LEU A 45 -4.82 -19.15 2.89
N ARG A 46 -4.81 -19.73 1.69
CA ARG A 46 -5.22 -19.02 0.46
C ARG A 46 -6.67 -18.57 0.50
N GLU A 47 -7.58 -19.44 0.92
CA GLU A 47 -9.00 -19.07 1.00
C GLU A 47 -9.26 -18.06 2.13
N ASP A 48 -8.53 -18.18 3.25
CA ASP A 48 -8.59 -17.23 4.36
C ASP A 48 -8.15 -15.83 3.93
N MET A 49 -7.07 -15.72 3.16
CA MET A 49 -6.57 -14.44 2.68
C MET A 49 -7.50 -13.80 1.63
N LYS A 50 -8.19 -14.60 0.80
CA LYS A 50 -9.25 -14.07 -0.07
C LYS A 50 -10.42 -13.50 0.73
N ALA A 51 -10.84 -14.22 1.77
CA ALA A 51 -11.89 -13.77 2.67
C ALA A 51 -11.48 -12.48 3.40
N LEU A 52 -10.25 -12.43 3.93
CA LEU A 52 -9.69 -11.26 4.60
C LEU A 52 -9.83 -9.99 3.75
N VAL A 53 -9.38 -10.04 2.49
CA VAL A 53 -9.42 -8.87 1.60
C VAL A 53 -10.86 -8.40 1.37
N ARG A 54 -11.78 -9.33 1.11
CA ARG A 54 -13.21 -9.04 0.92
C ARG A 54 -13.86 -8.43 2.17
N ASP A 55 -13.60 -9.04 3.32
CA ASP A 55 -14.28 -8.71 4.58
C ASP A 55 -13.73 -7.38 5.12
N THR A 56 -12.42 -7.16 5.05
CA THR A 56 -11.80 -5.87 5.37
C THR A 56 -12.35 -4.76 4.49
N ARG A 57 -12.46 -4.98 3.17
CA ARG A 57 -13.00 -3.97 2.26
C ARG A 57 -14.44 -3.59 2.63
N THR A 58 -15.26 -4.58 2.95
CA THR A 58 -16.64 -4.37 3.39
C THR A 58 -16.68 -3.54 4.67
N MET A 59 -15.91 -3.95 5.69
CA MET A 59 -15.86 -3.26 6.99
C MET A 59 -15.33 -1.84 6.88
N VAL A 60 -14.25 -1.61 6.13
CA VAL A 60 -13.69 -0.28 5.88
C VAL A 60 -14.76 0.60 5.24
N ARG A 61 -15.44 0.14 4.19
CA ARG A 61 -16.51 0.93 3.56
C ARG A 61 -17.61 1.30 4.54
N THR A 62 -18.10 0.35 5.33
CA THR A 62 -19.13 0.61 6.34
C THR A 62 -18.67 1.60 7.41
N MET A 63 -17.42 1.52 7.88
CA MET A 63 -16.89 2.47 8.86
C MET A 63 -16.73 3.88 8.28
N PHE A 64 -16.36 4.02 7.02
CA PHE A 64 -16.26 5.35 6.39
C PHE A 64 -17.64 5.97 6.11
N GLU A 65 -18.68 5.15 5.98
CA GLU A 65 -20.08 5.59 5.88
C GLU A 65 -20.71 5.85 7.27
N SER A 66 -19.97 5.64 8.36
CA SER A 66 -20.47 5.81 9.73
C SER A 66 -20.56 7.29 10.16
N GLU A 67 -21.50 7.56 11.07
CA GLU A 67 -21.64 8.87 11.70
C GLU A 67 -20.40 9.24 12.54
N GLU A 68 -19.79 8.27 13.21
CA GLU A 68 -18.58 8.47 14.01
C GLU A 68 -17.41 9.00 13.15
N TYR A 69 -17.20 8.40 11.98
CA TYR A 69 -16.19 8.88 11.04
C TYR A 69 -16.50 10.29 10.53
N ALA A 70 -17.75 10.56 10.17
CA ALA A 70 -18.17 11.87 9.68
C ALA A 70 -17.96 12.98 10.73
N LEU A 71 -18.32 12.71 11.99
CA LEU A 71 -18.15 13.63 13.10
C LEU A 71 -16.66 13.93 13.39
N GLU A 72 -15.81 12.90 13.38
CA GLU A 72 -14.38 13.10 13.61
C GLU A 72 -13.71 13.84 12.45
N LEU A 73 -14.13 13.59 11.21
CA LEU A 73 -13.66 14.33 10.05
C LEU A 73 -14.06 15.80 10.15
N GLU A 74 -15.33 16.10 10.45
CA GLU A 74 -15.81 17.48 10.64
C GLU A 74 -15.07 18.19 11.77
N ARG A 75 -14.79 17.48 12.87
CA ARG A 75 -14.00 18.01 14.00
C ARG A 75 -12.60 18.41 13.56
N ILE A 76 -11.91 17.56 12.77
CA ILE A 76 -10.59 17.87 12.21
C ILE A 76 -10.71 19.08 11.27
N GLU A 77 -11.62 19.06 10.31
CA GLU A 77 -11.80 20.15 9.35
C GLU A 77 -12.07 21.50 10.06
N GLY A 78 -12.94 21.50 11.06
CA GLY A 78 -13.27 22.66 11.87
C GLY A 78 -12.07 23.23 12.63
N GLU A 79 -11.27 22.36 13.27
CA GLU A 79 -10.05 22.77 13.98
C GLU A 79 -9.07 23.47 13.04
N PHE A 80 -8.77 22.86 11.90
CA PHE A 80 -7.80 23.37 10.95
C PHE A 80 -8.30 24.63 10.24
N LYS A 81 -9.60 24.72 9.92
CA LYS A 81 -10.23 25.93 9.39
C LYS A 81 -10.10 27.10 10.36
N GLN A 82 -10.44 26.90 11.64
CA GLN A 82 -10.30 27.96 12.66
C GLN A 82 -8.85 28.41 12.83
N ARG A 83 -7.89 27.48 12.87
CA ARG A 83 -6.46 27.79 12.97
C ARG A 83 -5.97 28.60 11.76
N ALA A 84 -6.43 28.25 10.56
CA ALA A 84 -6.10 28.98 9.34
C ALA A 84 -6.69 30.40 9.36
N GLU A 85 -7.97 30.53 9.68
CA GLU A 85 -8.69 31.81 9.69
C GLU A 85 -8.11 32.80 10.71
N ARG A 86 -7.84 32.36 11.95
CA ARG A 86 -7.29 33.23 13.02
C ARG A 86 -6.00 33.93 12.58
N ALA A 87 -5.09 33.21 11.94
CA ALA A 87 -3.81 33.76 11.50
C ALA A 87 -3.98 34.89 10.46
N PHE A 88 -4.95 34.78 9.55
CA PHE A 88 -5.21 35.83 8.55
C PHE A 88 -6.03 36.99 9.12
N VAL A 89 -7.00 36.72 9.99
CA VAL A 89 -7.82 37.73 10.65
C VAL A 89 -6.97 38.66 11.51
N GLU A 90 -6.03 38.11 12.28
CA GLU A 90 -5.11 38.91 13.11
C GLU A 90 -4.25 39.87 12.28
N ILE A 91 -3.73 39.38 11.13
CA ILE A 91 -2.93 40.18 10.20
C ILE A 91 -3.78 41.25 9.53
N GLY A 92 -5.01 40.92 9.13
CA GLY A 92 -5.96 41.87 8.55
C GLY A 92 -6.28 43.02 9.51
N HIS A 93 -6.59 42.71 10.78
CA HIS A 93 -6.85 43.73 11.80
C HIS A 93 -5.63 44.58 12.12
N GLU A 94 -4.42 44.00 12.14
CA GLU A 94 -3.20 44.78 12.30
C GLU A 94 -2.94 45.71 11.12
N ALA A 95 -3.11 45.21 9.90
CA ALA A 95 -2.97 46.03 8.69
C ALA A 95 -3.93 47.23 8.76
N GLN A 96 -5.21 46.99 9.07
CA GLN A 96 -6.22 48.06 9.18
C GLN A 96 -5.84 49.10 10.25
N ARG A 97 -5.38 48.67 11.44
CA ARG A 97 -4.93 49.59 12.51
C ARG A 97 -3.76 50.47 12.09
N ARG A 98 -2.95 50.02 11.13
CA ARG A 98 -1.78 50.73 10.60
C ARG A 98 -2.07 51.48 9.29
N GLY A 99 -3.34 51.60 8.88
CA GLY A 99 -3.71 52.26 7.63
C GLY A 99 -3.35 51.46 6.38
N LEU A 100 -3.29 50.13 6.48
CA LEU A 100 -2.92 49.21 5.41
C LEU A 100 -4.06 48.21 5.13
N VAL A 101 -3.99 47.58 3.96
CA VAL A 101 -4.89 46.49 3.54
C VAL A 101 -4.08 45.38 2.88
N VAL A 102 -4.51 44.12 3.10
CA VAL A 102 -3.96 42.96 2.40
C VAL A 102 -4.79 42.72 1.14
N VAL A 103 -4.15 42.75 -0.02
CA VAL A 103 -4.78 42.61 -1.33
C VAL A 103 -4.33 41.30 -1.96
N ARG A 104 -5.27 40.55 -2.53
CA ARG A 104 -4.95 39.38 -3.35
C ARG A 104 -4.54 39.83 -4.75
N THR A 105 -3.41 39.34 -5.21
CA THR A 105 -2.87 39.59 -6.55
C THR A 105 -2.77 38.28 -7.32
N PRO A 106 -2.58 38.30 -8.66
CA PRO A 106 -2.38 37.08 -9.44
C PRO A 106 -1.18 36.23 -8.99
N VAL A 107 -0.16 36.87 -8.42
CA VAL A 107 1.06 36.23 -7.89
C VAL A 107 1.01 35.97 -6.38
N GLY A 108 -0.13 36.21 -5.71
CA GLY A 108 -0.33 35.87 -4.30
C GLY A 108 -1.03 36.95 -3.50
N PHE A 109 -0.35 37.48 -2.48
CA PHE A 109 -0.88 38.54 -1.61
C PHE A 109 0.15 39.65 -1.45
N THR A 110 -0.31 40.89 -1.38
CA THR A 110 0.50 42.08 -1.13
C THR A 110 -0.15 42.95 -0.07
N VAL A 111 0.66 43.73 0.64
CA VAL A 111 0.18 44.78 1.55
C VAL A 111 0.25 46.12 0.85
N ALA A 112 -0.82 46.92 0.94
CA ALA A 112 -0.90 48.24 0.34
C ALA A 112 -1.45 49.27 1.35
N PRO A 113 -1.05 50.55 1.25
CA PRO A 113 -1.69 51.62 2.03
C PRO A 113 -3.15 51.78 1.64
N ARG A 114 -3.98 52.25 2.57
CA ARG A 114 -5.43 52.39 2.37
C ARG A 114 -5.92 53.81 2.65
N LYS A 115 -7.02 54.19 2.00
CA LYS A 115 -7.81 55.39 2.29
C LYS A 115 -9.27 54.99 2.45
N GLY A 116 -9.76 54.99 3.69
CA GLY A 116 -11.01 54.28 3.99
C GLY A 116 -10.85 52.80 3.68
N ASP A 117 -11.76 52.22 2.90
CA ASP A 117 -11.72 50.80 2.54
C ASP A 117 -11.04 50.50 1.20
N GLU A 118 -10.56 51.53 0.50
CA GLU A 118 -9.90 51.39 -0.80
C GLU A 118 -8.38 51.49 -0.69
N VAL A 119 -7.68 50.88 -1.65
CA VAL A 119 -6.23 50.99 -1.77
C VAL A 119 -5.87 52.42 -2.16
N LEU A 120 -4.93 53.03 -1.44
CA LEU A 120 -4.44 54.38 -1.74
C LEU A 120 -3.67 54.35 -3.08
N PRO A 121 -4.05 55.18 -4.07
CA PRO A 121 -3.34 55.25 -5.34
C PRO A 121 -1.89 55.72 -5.17
N PRO A 122 -0.95 55.28 -6.02
CA PRO A 122 0.46 55.67 -5.93
C PRO A 122 0.69 57.18 -5.95
N GLU A 123 -0.08 57.92 -6.76
CA GLU A 123 0.01 59.38 -6.89
C GLU A 123 -0.35 60.09 -5.57
N GLU A 124 -1.39 59.61 -4.88
CA GLU A 124 -1.78 60.14 -3.57
C GLU A 124 -0.79 59.75 -2.48
N PHE A 125 -0.22 58.55 -2.57
CA PHE A 125 0.84 58.10 -1.66
C PHE A 125 2.10 58.97 -1.78
N GLU A 126 2.52 59.32 -3.00
CA GLU A 126 3.68 60.20 -3.25
C GLU A 126 3.43 61.65 -2.82
N ALA A 127 2.18 62.10 -2.82
CA ALA A 127 1.79 63.42 -2.35
C ALA A 127 1.81 63.55 -0.80
N LEU A 128 1.94 62.45 -0.06
CA LEU A 128 2.04 62.48 1.40
C LEU A 128 3.36 63.08 1.89
N PRO A 129 3.38 63.71 3.08
CA PRO A 129 4.60 64.15 3.74
C PRO A 129 5.64 63.03 3.84
N ALA A 130 6.93 63.37 3.69
CA ALA A 130 8.01 62.38 3.70
C ALA A 130 8.02 61.50 4.96
N GLU A 131 7.72 62.08 6.12
CA GLU A 131 7.62 61.35 7.40
C GLU A 131 6.50 60.30 7.37
N GLN A 132 5.30 60.68 6.91
CA GLN A 132 4.15 59.76 6.82
C GLN A 132 4.39 58.64 5.79
N ARG A 133 5.04 58.92 4.66
CA ARG A 133 5.44 57.89 3.69
C ARG A 133 6.39 56.89 4.32
N LEU A 134 7.38 57.36 5.07
CA LEU A 134 8.37 56.50 5.73
C LEU A 134 7.72 55.57 6.77
N GLU A 135 6.77 56.08 7.55
CA GLU A 135 6.01 55.30 8.54
C GLU A 135 5.18 54.20 7.86
N LEU A 136 4.43 54.55 6.80
CA LEU A 136 3.65 53.58 6.04
C LEU A 136 4.53 52.52 5.37
N GLN A 137 5.67 52.90 4.78
CA GLN A 137 6.62 51.94 4.20
C GLN A 137 7.15 50.95 5.23
N LYS A 138 7.51 51.43 6.43
CA LYS A 138 7.94 50.57 7.53
C LYS A 138 6.83 49.62 7.98
N ALA A 139 5.62 50.14 8.16
CA ALA A 139 4.46 49.32 8.51
C ALA A 139 4.13 48.27 7.44
N MET A 140 4.22 48.63 6.16
CA MET A 140 4.04 47.70 5.03
C MET A 140 5.04 46.56 5.09
N ALA A 141 6.33 46.87 5.30
CA ALA A 141 7.38 45.85 5.40
C ALA A 141 7.12 44.87 6.56
N GLU A 142 6.76 45.38 7.74
CA GLU A 142 6.46 44.55 8.92
C GLU A 142 5.23 43.65 8.71
N VAL A 143 4.15 44.18 8.15
CA VAL A 143 2.93 43.40 7.86
C VAL A 143 3.18 42.39 6.74
N GLN A 144 3.93 42.76 5.70
CA GLN A 144 4.31 41.86 4.60
C GLN A 144 5.14 40.68 5.12
N GLU A 145 6.05 40.92 6.06
CA GLU A 145 6.85 39.87 6.69
C GLU A 145 5.97 38.91 7.51
N ARG A 146 5.03 39.44 8.31
CA ARG A 146 4.06 38.63 9.06
C ARG A 146 3.15 37.82 8.13
N LEU A 147 2.68 38.41 7.04
CA LEU A 147 1.90 37.72 6.00
C LEU A 147 2.69 36.58 5.37
N GLY A 148 3.97 36.80 5.05
CA GLY A 148 4.88 35.76 4.58
C GLY A 148 5.04 34.60 5.57
N ARG A 149 5.13 34.90 6.87
CA ARG A 149 5.15 33.87 7.93
C ARG A 149 3.84 33.08 7.98
N ALA A 150 2.68 33.75 7.92
CA ALA A 150 1.38 33.09 7.92
C ALA A 150 1.16 32.19 6.71
N LEU A 151 1.60 32.61 5.51
CA LEU A 151 1.54 31.78 4.31
C LEU A 151 2.37 30.49 4.44
N ARG A 152 3.60 30.59 4.99
CA ARG A 152 4.42 29.40 5.29
C ARG A 152 3.78 28.51 6.36
N ALA A 153 3.19 29.10 7.39
CA ALA A 153 2.46 28.37 8.42
C ALA A 153 1.24 27.65 7.84
N SER A 154 0.52 28.26 6.88
CA SER A 154 -0.61 27.66 6.17
C SER A 154 -0.20 26.41 5.36
N MET A 155 0.98 26.42 4.72
CA MET A 155 1.51 25.22 4.05
C MET A 155 1.75 24.08 5.04
N ARG A 156 2.36 24.38 6.20
CA ARG A 156 2.55 23.39 7.28
C ARG A 156 1.23 22.88 7.84
N LEU A 157 0.28 23.77 8.04
CA LEU A 157 -1.06 23.46 8.55
C LEU A 157 -1.81 22.53 7.60
N ARG A 158 -1.68 22.72 6.28
CA ARG A 158 -2.20 21.79 5.27
C ARG A 158 -1.58 20.40 5.35
N LYS A 159 -0.26 20.31 5.55
CA LYS A 159 0.43 19.03 5.75
C LYS A 159 -0.09 18.33 7.02
N GLU A 160 -0.14 19.05 8.13
CA GLU A 160 -0.62 18.54 9.42
C GLU A 160 -2.09 18.09 9.34
N HIS A 161 -2.94 18.82 8.62
CA HIS A 161 -4.31 18.40 8.32
C HIS A 161 -4.33 17.06 7.57
N ALA A 162 -3.56 16.95 6.48
CA ALA A 162 -3.47 15.71 5.71
C ALA A 162 -2.91 14.54 6.53
N ASP A 163 -1.94 14.79 7.41
CA ASP A 163 -1.43 13.80 8.36
C ASP A 163 -2.54 13.35 9.34
N ARG A 164 -3.35 14.28 9.86
CA ARG A 164 -4.43 13.97 10.81
C ARG A 164 -5.56 13.16 10.19
N VAL A 165 -5.95 13.49 8.96
CA VAL A 165 -6.92 12.70 8.19
C VAL A 165 -6.36 11.31 7.87
N ARG A 166 -5.09 11.21 7.47
CA ARG A 166 -4.43 9.90 7.27
C ARG A 166 -4.42 9.06 8.54
N GLU A 167 -4.17 9.67 9.70
CA GLU A 167 -4.19 8.95 10.98
C GLU A 167 -5.58 8.46 11.35
N LEU A 168 -6.63 9.26 11.10
CA LEU A 168 -8.02 8.81 11.27
C LEU A 168 -8.30 7.58 10.41
N ASN A 169 -7.94 7.63 9.12
CA ASN A 169 -8.12 6.50 8.20
C ASN A 169 -7.35 5.25 8.68
N ARG A 170 -6.09 5.42 9.10
CA ARG A 170 -5.25 4.33 9.63
C ARG A 170 -5.87 3.67 10.86
N SER A 171 -6.38 4.46 11.79
CA SER A 171 -7.02 3.96 13.01
C SER A 171 -8.24 3.11 12.68
N MET A 172 -9.11 3.58 11.77
CA MET A 172 -10.29 2.82 11.35
C MET A 172 -9.92 1.53 10.63
N THR A 173 -9.00 1.59 9.66
CA THR A 173 -8.55 0.40 8.94
C THR A 173 -7.87 -0.60 9.87
N ARG A 174 -7.15 -0.15 10.89
CA ARG A 174 -6.55 -1.04 11.90
C ARG A 174 -7.62 -1.87 12.61
N VAL A 175 -8.70 -1.24 13.06
CA VAL A 175 -9.81 -1.95 13.72
C VAL A 175 -10.43 -3.00 12.79
N ALA A 176 -10.68 -2.64 11.51
CA ALA A 176 -11.17 -3.61 10.52
C ALA A 176 -10.20 -4.77 10.30
N ALA A 177 -8.93 -4.46 10.08
CA ALA A 177 -7.91 -5.45 9.77
C ALA A 177 -7.67 -6.39 10.95
N ASP A 178 -7.59 -5.86 12.17
CA ASP A 178 -7.39 -6.68 13.37
C ASP A 178 -8.58 -7.61 13.62
N HIS A 179 -9.81 -7.12 13.46
CA HIS A 179 -11.00 -7.97 13.57
C HIS A 179 -11.04 -9.05 12.47
N ALA A 180 -10.75 -8.69 11.22
CA ALA A 180 -10.75 -9.64 10.11
C ALA A 180 -9.62 -10.69 10.20
N LEU A 181 -8.51 -10.36 10.86
CA LEU A 181 -7.37 -11.26 11.05
C LEU A 181 -7.47 -12.14 12.29
N GLU A 182 -8.36 -11.85 13.24
CA GLU A 182 -8.46 -12.56 14.52
C GLU A 182 -8.62 -14.08 14.31
N ASP A 183 -9.67 -14.49 13.60
CA ASP A 183 -9.95 -15.90 13.30
C ASP A 183 -8.85 -16.57 12.45
N ILE A 184 -8.17 -15.79 11.60
CA ILE A 184 -7.10 -16.29 10.74
C ILE A 184 -5.85 -16.57 11.60
N ARG A 185 -5.51 -15.66 12.51
CA ARG A 185 -4.39 -15.81 13.44
C ARG A 185 -4.58 -17.02 14.35
N GLU A 186 -5.79 -17.21 14.89
CA GLU A 186 -6.09 -18.39 15.71
C GLU A 186 -5.94 -19.68 14.92
N ARG A 187 -6.51 -19.73 13.71
CA ARG A 187 -6.44 -20.93 12.87
C ARG A 187 -5.03 -21.28 12.43
N HIS A 188 -4.10 -20.33 12.35
CA HIS A 188 -2.70 -20.51 11.91
C HIS A 188 -1.66 -20.27 13.02
N ALA A 189 -2.07 -20.28 14.28
CA ALA A 189 -1.22 -19.94 15.43
C ALA A 189 -0.02 -20.90 15.62
N ASP A 190 -0.16 -22.16 15.17
CA ASP A 190 0.89 -23.18 15.20
C ASP A 190 2.00 -22.96 14.16
N LEU A 191 1.87 -21.94 13.30
CA LEU A 191 2.77 -21.67 12.17
C LEU A 191 3.48 -20.32 12.35
N PRO A 192 4.63 -20.24 13.06
CA PRO A 192 5.28 -18.97 13.41
C PRO A 192 5.63 -18.08 12.21
N ARG A 193 6.02 -18.69 11.08
CA ARG A 193 6.33 -17.94 9.85
C ARG A 193 5.07 -17.35 9.21
N VAL A 194 3.93 -18.02 9.33
CA VAL A 194 2.64 -17.48 8.87
C VAL A 194 2.18 -16.37 9.80
N ALA A 195 2.27 -16.57 11.12
CA ALA A 195 1.93 -15.53 12.11
C ALA A 195 2.72 -14.23 11.86
N ALA A 196 4.05 -14.33 11.69
CA ALA A 196 4.89 -13.17 11.38
C ALA A 196 4.52 -12.50 10.04
N TRP A 197 4.09 -13.28 9.05
CA TRP A 197 3.61 -12.73 7.77
C TRP A 197 2.25 -12.04 7.92
N LEU A 198 1.31 -12.60 8.71
CA LEU A 198 0.01 -11.97 8.99
C LEU A 198 0.16 -10.66 9.76
N ASP A 199 1.16 -10.52 10.63
CA ASP A 199 1.47 -9.24 11.28
C ASP A 199 2.00 -8.21 10.27
N ALA A 200 2.81 -8.66 9.31
CA ALA A 200 3.25 -7.80 8.21
C ALA A 200 2.07 -7.40 7.31
N VAL A 201 1.13 -8.31 7.03
CA VAL A 201 -0.14 -8.01 6.34
C VAL A 201 -0.91 -6.93 7.09
N ALA A 202 -1.13 -7.09 8.40
CA ALA A 202 -1.89 -6.14 9.21
C ALA A 202 -1.28 -4.73 9.17
N ALA A 203 0.05 -4.63 9.35
CA ALA A 203 0.76 -3.37 9.29
C ALA A 203 0.63 -2.71 7.90
N ASP A 204 0.72 -3.52 6.86
CA ASP A 204 0.67 -3.07 5.48
C ASP A 204 -0.73 -2.58 5.07
N MET A 205 -1.78 -3.27 5.50
CA MET A 205 -3.17 -2.86 5.28
C MET A 205 -3.47 -1.51 5.92
N VAL A 206 -2.91 -1.23 7.09
CA VAL A 206 -3.05 0.07 7.75
C VAL A 206 -2.30 1.16 6.99
N GLU A 207 -1.07 0.90 6.54
CA GLU A 207 -0.29 1.88 5.78
C GLU A 207 -0.98 2.25 4.46
N HIS A 208 -1.68 1.29 3.84
CA HIS A 208 -2.41 1.44 2.58
C HIS A 208 -3.93 1.50 2.79
N ALA A 209 -4.39 2.14 3.88
CA ALA A 209 -5.81 2.24 4.24
C ALA A 209 -6.70 2.75 3.10
N ASP A 210 -6.21 3.68 2.29
CA ASP A 210 -6.96 4.31 1.20
C ASP A 210 -7.30 3.30 0.07
N ASP A 211 -6.51 2.24 -0.10
CA ASP A 211 -6.70 1.18 -1.11
C ASP A 211 -8.00 0.40 -0.87
N PHE A 212 -8.39 0.23 0.39
CA PHE A 212 -9.59 -0.49 0.79
C PHE A 212 -10.87 0.34 0.64
N ARG A 213 -10.74 1.66 0.44
CA ARG A 213 -11.87 2.58 0.26
C ARG A 213 -12.39 2.63 -1.18
N ALA A 214 -11.53 2.39 -2.16
CA ALA A 214 -11.90 2.53 -3.57
C ALA A 214 -13.11 1.62 -3.93
N PRO A 215 -14.10 2.10 -4.71
CA PRO A 215 -15.24 1.28 -5.14
C PRO A 215 -14.81 0.08 -6.00
N ALA A 216 -15.62 -0.97 -6.00
CA ALA A 216 -15.25 -2.29 -6.51
C ALA A 216 -15.47 -2.53 -8.01
N GLU A 217 -16.05 -1.59 -8.76
CA GLU A 217 -16.51 -1.92 -10.13
C GLU A 217 -16.18 -0.85 -11.18
N ASP A 218 -15.75 -1.39 -12.34
CA ASP A 218 -16.06 -1.01 -13.72
C ASP A 218 -15.75 0.40 -14.23
N ASP A 219 -14.47 0.70 -14.39
CA ASP A 219 -14.07 1.59 -15.49
C ASP A 219 -12.71 1.17 -16.04
N GLU A 220 -12.73 0.45 -17.17
CA GLU A 220 -11.58 0.20 -18.05
C GLU A 220 -11.09 1.49 -18.73
N GLY A 221 -11.76 2.63 -18.52
CA GLY A 221 -11.53 3.87 -19.26
C GLY A 221 -10.75 4.99 -18.57
N ASN A 222 -10.60 5.00 -17.24
CA ASN A 222 -10.07 6.18 -16.55
C ASN A 222 -8.94 5.90 -15.54
N GLY A 223 -7.74 6.32 -15.94
CA GLY A 223 -6.65 6.70 -15.05
C GLY A 223 -5.85 5.54 -14.45
N ALA A 224 -4.64 5.33 -14.97
CA ALA A 224 -3.55 4.62 -14.30
C ALA A 224 -3.00 5.42 -13.10
N GLY A 225 -3.89 5.92 -12.24
CA GLY A 225 -3.55 6.56 -10.98
C GLY A 225 -3.84 5.59 -9.84
N GLU A 226 -2.77 5.17 -9.15
CA GLU A 226 -2.72 4.53 -7.82
C GLU A 226 -4.06 3.93 -7.34
N ARG A 227 -4.56 2.90 -8.04
CA ARG A 227 -5.53 1.98 -7.45
C ARG A 227 -4.74 0.99 -6.61
N GLY A 228 -5.17 0.80 -5.37
CA GLY A 228 -4.58 -0.16 -4.47
C GLY A 228 -4.54 -1.57 -5.02
N ASP A 229 -3.35 -2.13 -5.18
CA ASP A 229 -3.18 -3.51 -5.59
C ASP A 229 -3.42 -4.44 -4.39
N LEU A 230 -4.68 -4.75 -4.11
CA LEU A 230 -5.06 -5.69 -3.04
C LEU A 230 -4.57 -7.13 -3.33
N THR A 231 -4.07 -7.40 -4.54
CA THR A 231 -3.53 -8.72 -4.89
C THR A 231 -2.21 -9.03 -4.18
N ARG A 232 -1.57 -8.01 -3.60
CA ARG A 232 -0.39 -8.15 -2.72
C ARG A 232 -0.64 -9.00 -1.47
N TYR A 233 -1.90 -9.21 -1.09
CA TYR A 233 -2.29 -10.05 0.05
C TYR A 233 -2.66 -11.48 -0.35
N GLU A 234 -2.62 -11.80 -1.65
CA GLU A 234 -2.89 -13.15 -2.13
C GLU A 234 -1.80 -14.15 -1.73
N VAL A 235 -2.16 -15.43 -1.81
CA VAL A 235 -1.27 -16.56 -1.53
C VAL A 235 -1.14 -17.38 -2.80
N ASN A 236 0.06 -17.45 -3.36
CA ASN A 236 0.34 -18.29 -4.52
C ASN A 236 0.64 -19.73 -4.05
N LEU A 237 -0.38 -20.59 -4.08
CA LEU A 237 -0.21 -22.01 -3.77
C LEU A 237 0.41 -22.75 -4.96
N LEU A 238 1.68 -23.14 -4.83
CA LEU A 238 2.40 -23.87 -5.87
C LEU A 238 2.11 -25.37 -5.83
N PHE A 239 1.91 -25.91 -4.64
CA PHE A 239 1.72 -27.33 -4.43
C PHE A 239 0.77 -27.57 -3.26
N ASP A 240 -0.29 -28.33 -3.54
CA ASP A 240 -1.24 -28.86 -2.56
C ASP A 240 -0.95 -30.35 -2.35
N ALA A 241 -0.50 -30.69 -1.14
CA ALA A 241 -0.15 -32.05 -0.78
C ALA A 241 -1.38 -32.96 -0.65
N THR A 242 -2.57 -32.40 -0.43
CA THR A 242 -3.83 -33.16 -0.28
C THR A 242 -4.48 -33.49 -1.62
N ALA A 243 -4.29 -32.64 -2.63
CA ALA A 243 -4.82 -32.84 -3.98
C ALA A 243 -4.03 -33.89 -4.80
N SER A 244 -2.84 -34.26 -4.33
CA SER A 244 -1.95 -35.18 -5.02
C SER A 244 -2.16 -36.61 -4.52
N SER A 245 -2.99 -37.39 -5.22
CA SER A 245 -3.13 -38.83 -5.00
C SER A 245 -1.75 -39.50 -5.00
N ASP A 246 -1.39 -40.22 -3.92
CA ASP A 246 -0.33 -41.21 -3.63
C ASP A 246 0.91 -41.46 -4.53
N ASP A 247 1.03 -40.87 -5.71
CA ASP A 247 2.22 -40.92 -6.54
C ASP A 247 3.28 -39.99 -5.93
N ALA A 248 3.96 -40.52 -4.93
CA ALA A 248 5.27 -40.08 -4.46
C ALA A 248 6.38 -40.28 -5.52
N LEU A 249 6.03 -40.50 -6.80
CA LEU A 249 6.93 -40.66 -7.92
C LEU A 249 6.48 -39.76 -9.08
N VAL A 250 7.23 -38.67 -9.30
CA VAL A 250 7.06 -37.78 -10.44
C VAL A 250 8.07 -38.16 -11.51
N GLU A 251 7.66 -38.25 -12.77
CA GLU A 251 8.55 -38.52 -13.90
C GLU A 251 8.90 -37.21 -14.63
N ALA A 252 10.18 -37.00 -14.94
CA ALA A 252 10.66 -35.86 -15.70
C ALA A 252 10.89 -36.21 -17.17
N ASP A 253 9.85 -36.07 -17.99
CA ASP A 253 9.93 -36.35 -19.43
C ASP A 253 10.90 -35.42 -20.17
N LEU A 254 10.84 -34.13 -19.82
CA LEU A 254 11.67 -33.04 -20.36
C LEU A 254 12.32 -32.27 -19.19
N PRO A 255 13.51 -32.70 -18.74
CA PRO A 255 14.18 -32.16 -17.54
C PRO A 255 14.92 -30.85 -17.84
N THR A 256 14.26 -29.89 -18.49
CA THR A 256 14.80 -28.52 -18.64
C THR A 256 14.78 -27.81 -17.28
N VAL A 257 15.69 -26.85 -17.07
CA VAL A 257 15.70 -26.01 -15.86
C VAL A 257 14.30 -25.48 -15.49
N PRO A 258 13.56 -24.78 -16.38
CA PRO A 258 12.24 -24.25 -16.03
C PRO A 258 11.21 -25.34 -15.67
N ASN A 259 11.33 -26.54 -16.22
CA ASN A 259 10.45 -27.65 -15.86
C ASN A 259 10.83 -28.25 -14.51
N LEU A 260 12.12 -28.35 -14.19
CA LEU A 260 12.60 -28.93 -12.93
C LEU A 260 12.36 -28.00 -11.75
N VAL A 261 12.90 -26.77 -11.82
CA VAL A 261 12.87 -25.82 -10.70
C VAL A 261 11.63 -24.92 -10.72
N GLY A 262 10.97 -24.78 -11.86
CA GLY A 262 9.88 -23.84 -12.05
C GLY A 262 10.33 -22.60 -12.82
N ARG A 263 9.39 -21.66 -13.00
CA ARG A 263 9.62 -20.44 -13.79
C ARG A 263 8.84 -19.26 -13.23
N VAL A 264 9.23 -18.07 -13.64
CA VAL A 264 8.51 -16.84 -13.35
C VAL A 264 7.89 -16.33 -14.65
N ASP A 265 6.56 -16.28 -14.68
CA ASP A 265 5.83 -15.78 -15.84
C ASP A 265 5.77 -14.25 -15.84
N HIS A 266 5.49 -13.69 -17.01
CA HIS A 266 5.36 -12.25 -17.21
C HIS A 266 4.07 -11.97 -17.95
N LEU A 267 3.38 -10.90 -17.54
CA LEU A 267 2.20 -10.38 -18.22
C LEU A 267 2.56 -9.09 -18.96
N ALA A 268 2.15 -8.98 -20.22
CA ALA A 268 2.31 -7.75 -20.98
C ALA A 268 1.20 -6.76 -20.60
N ARG A 269 1.57 -5.61 -20.02
CA ARG A 269 0.64 -4.52 -19.68
C ARG A 269 1.19 -3.21 -20.21
N PHE A 270 0.42 -2.52 -21.06
CA PHE A 270 0.83 -1.28 -21.72
C PHE A 270 2.20 -1.36 -22.42
N GLY A 271 2.52 -2.51 -23.05
CA GLY A 271 3.80 -2.72 -23.74
C GLY A 271 4.99 -3.02 -22.83
N MET A 272 4.80 -3.07 -21.50
CA MET A 272 5.82 -3.49 -20.53
C MET A 272 5.53 -4.90 -20.01
N LEU A 273 6.58 -5.69 -19.79
CA LEU A 273 6.47 -6.98 -19.10
C LEU A 273 6.46 -6.74 -17.60
N MET A 274 5.39 -7.16 -16.93
CA MET A 274 5.22 -7.09 -15.49
C MET A 274 5.27 -8.50 -14.89
N THR A 275 5.81 -8.61 -13.68
CA THR A 275 5.77 -9.86 -12.92
C THR A 275 5.56 -9.60 -11.44
N ASP A 276 5.05 -10.61 -10.75
CA ASP A 276 4.89 -10.63 -9.30
C ASP A 276 4.96 -12.08 -8.79
N PHE A 277 4.92 -12.24 -7.47
CA PHE A 277 5.04 -13.55 -6.81
C PHE A 277 3.96 -14.57 -7.22
N ARG A 278 2.81 -14.12 -7.73
CA ARG A 278 1.71 -14.98 -8.19
C ARG A 278 1.98 -15.60 -9.55
N LEU A 279 2.90 -15.00 -10.31
CA LEU A 279 3.38 -15.52 -11.58
C LEU A 279 4.49 -16.57 -11.43
N ILE A 280 4.92 -16.86 -10.20
CA ILE A 280 5.81 -18.00 -9.93
C ILE A 280 5.05 -19.30 -10.17
N LYS A 281 5.59 -20.17 -11.02
CA LYS A 281 5.07 -21.50 -11.34
C LYS A 281 6.00 -22.57 -10.79
N GLY A 282 5.45 -23.49 -10.00
CA GLY A 282 6.19 -24.63 -9.46
C GLY A 282 6.64 -25.60 -10.56
N GLY A 283 7.89 -26.04 -10.46
CA GLY A 283 8.45 -27.11 -11.30
C GLY A 283 8.18 -28.52 -10.77
N LEU A 284 8.77 -29.52 -11.42
CA LEU A 284 8.68 -30.94 -11.06
C LEU A 284 9.25 -31.22 -9.67
N LEU A 285 10.26 -30.48 -9.22
CA LEU A 285 10.79 -30.61 -7.85
C LEU A 285 9.74 -30.23 -6.79
N HIS A 286 8.92 -29.21 -7.06
CA HIS A 286 7.83 -28.84 -6.16
C HIS A 286 6.76 -29.94 -6.13
N ARG A 287 6.46 -30.55 -7.27
CA ARG A 287 5.51 -31.68 -7.36
C ARG A 287 6.03 -32.94 -6.68
N ALA A 288 7.33 -33.20 -6.77
CA ALA A 288 7.99 -34.34 -6.14
C ALA A 288 8.24 -34.13 -4.64
N ASN A 289 7.77 -33.02 -4.04
CA ASN A 289 7.94 -32.71 -2.64
C ASN A 289 7.50 -33.86 -1.72
N GLY A 290 8.37 -34.26 -0.79
CA GLY A 290 8.19 -35.39 0.13
C GLY A 290 8.22 -36.77 -0.54
N GLY A 291 8.44 -36.84 -1.86
CA GLY A 291 8.52 -38.06 -2.64
C GLY A 291 9.78 -38.11 -3.49
N HIS A 292 9.64 -38.60 -4.72
CA HIS A 292 10.73 -38.98 -5.60
C HIS A 292 10.51 -38.42 -7.00
N LEU A 293 11.62 -38.03 -7.64
CA LEU A 293 11.64 -37.55 -9.01
C LEU A 293 12.48 -38.53 -9.84
N MET A 294 11.86 -39.21 -10.80
CA MET A 294 12.56 -40.07 -11.76
C MET A 294 12.95 -39.26 -12.98
N ILE A 295 14.24 -39.25 -13.28
CA ILE A 295 14.83 -38.50 -14.39
C ILE A 295 15.75 -39.41 -15.19
N ASP A 296 15.65 -39.33 -16.52
CA ASP A 296 16.66 -39.92 -17.40
C ASP A 296 17.95 -39.10 -17.34
N ALA A 297 19.04 -39.74 -16.91
CA ALA A 297 20.34 -39.07 -16.74
C ALA A 297 20.92 -38.53 -18.06
N VAL A 298 20.73 -39.22 -19.18
CA VAL A 298 21.21 -38.76 -20.49
C VAL A 298 20.41 -37.53 -20.91
N LYS A 299 19.09 -37.55 -20.73
CA LYS A 299 18.25 -36.36 -20.98
C LYS A 299 18.69 -35.19 -20.10
N LEU A 300 18.90 -35.39 -18.80
CA LEU A 300 19.31 -34.34 -17.87
C LEU A 300 20.65 -33.70 -18.28
N LEU A 301 21.66 -34.52 -18.58
CA LEU A 301 23.00 -34.05 -18.97
C LEU A 301 23.01 -33.38 -20.35
N SER A 302 22.04 -33.72 -21.21
CA SER A 302 21.88 -33.06 -22.51
C SER A 302 21.23 -31.68 -22.41
N GLN A 303 20.57 -31.35 -21.29
CA GLN A 303 19.93 -30.05 -21.09
C GLN A 303 20.93 -29.02 -20.53
N PRO A 304 21.07 -27.84 -21.16
CA PRO A 304 21.94 -26.78 -20.65
C PRO A 304 21.55 -26.39 -19.21
N PHE A 305 22.55 -26.37 -18.32
CA PHE A 305 22.42 -25.94 -16.92
C PHE A 305 21.45 -26.75 -16.02
N ALA A 306 20.95 -27.90 -16.49
CA ALA A 306 20.02 -28.73 -15.71
C ALA A 306 20.73 -29.75 -14.81
N GLY A 307 21.94 -30.17 -15.16
CA GLY A 307 22.75 -31.09 -14.36
C GLY A 307 23.45 -30.42 -13.17
N PRO A 308 23.80 -31.18 -12.11
CA PRO A 308 24.65 -30.68 -11.03
C PRO A 308 26.03 -30.27 -11.59
N ARG A 309 26.53 -29.11 -11.14
CA ARG A 309 27.91 -28.67 -11.40
C ARG A 309 28.89 -29.39 -10.50
#